data_AF-X6E1I2-F1
#
_entry.id   AF-X6E1I2-F1
#
_cell.length_a   1.000
_cell.length_b   1.000
_cell.length_c   1.000
_cell.angle_alpha   90.00
_cell.angle_beta   90.00
_cell.angle_gamma   90.00
#
_symmetry.space_group_name_H-M   'P 1'
#
loop_
_entity.id
_entity.type
_entity.pdbx_description
1 polymer ?
#
loop_
_entity_poly.entity_id
_entity_poly.type
_entity_poly.pdbx_seq_one_letter_code
_entity_poly.pdbx_strand_id
1 'polypeptide(L)' 'MTANASSRLTFIVFTAGCIALVLLFRYAPAGDSHSRYLKGATAVVAAKPTRIDVDNEAHAIRFYIDGKQVALLDESGFRQ' A
#
# COMPACT_ATOMS: atom_id res chain seq x y z
N MET A 1 -4.86 -49.65 32.56
CA MET A 1 -5.21 -49.03 31.26
C MET A 1 -5.95 -47.72 31.54
N THR A 2 -5.25 -46.59 31.53
CA THR A 2 -5.78 -45.24 31.83
C THR A 2 -5.53 -44.33 30.62
N ALA A 3 -6.26 -44.55 29.52
CA ALA A 3 -6.05 -43.82 28.25
C ALA A 3 -7.30 -43.11 27.70
N ASN A 4 -8.38 -42.96 28.48
CA ASN A 4 -9.64 -42.35 28.00
C ASN A 4 -9.85 -40.87 28.40
N ALA A 5 -9.11 -40.35 29.37
CA ALA A 5 -9.29 -38.96 29.82
C ALA A 5 -8.54 -37.94 28.94
N SER A 6 -7.34 -38.30 28.44
CA SER A 6 -6.48 -37.43 27.63
C SER A 6 -7.08 -37.08 26.26
N SER A 7 -7.76 -38.03 25.62
CA SER A 7 -8.43 -37.81 24.33
C SER A 7 -9.59 -36.82 24.45
N ARG A 8 -10.48 -36.99 25.44
CA ARG A 8 -11.64 -36.12 25.64
C ARG A 8 -11.26 -34.67 25.93
N LEU A 9 -10.23 -34.45 26.76
CA LEU A 9 -9.73 -33.11 27.06
C LEU A 9 -9.25 -32.39 25.79
N THR A 10 -8.53 -33.11 24.92
CA THR A 10 -8.01 -32.57 23.66
C THR A 10 -9.15 -32.19 22.70
N PHE A 11 -10.17 -33.04 22.59
CA PHE A 11 -11.37 -32.75 21.79
C PHE A 11 -12.15 -31.52 22.31
N ILE A 12 -12.24 -31.34 23.63
CA ILE A 12 -12.93 -30.19 24.22
C ILE A 12 -12.17 -28.89 23.95
N VAL A 13 -10.84 -28.88 24.13
CA VAL A 13 -10.03 -27.69 23.87
C VAL A 13 -10.04 -27.32 22.39
N PHE A 14 -9.98 -28.31 21.50
CA PHE A 14 -10.08 -28.09 20.06
C PHE A 14 -11.43 -27.50 19.66
N THR A 15 -12.53 -28.07 20.13
CA THR A 15 -13.89 -27.57 19.82
C THR A 15 -14.14 -26.18 20.42
N ALA A 16 -13.72 -25.93 21.66
CA ALA A 16 -13.80 -24.60 22.28
C ALA A 16 -12.99 -23.55 21.50
N GLY A 17 -11.79 -23.90 21.02
CA GLY A 17 -10.96 -23.02 20.18
C GLY A 17 -11.62 -22.67 18.85
N CYS A 18 -12.21 -23.66 18.16
CA CYS A 18 -12.94 -23.42 16.92
C CYS A 18 -14.17 -22.51 17.14
N ILE A 19 -14.93 -22.70 18.22
CA ILE A 19 -16.07 -21.86 18.55
C ILE A 19 -15.61 -20.42 18.81
N ALA A 20 -14.53 -20.23 19.58
CA ALA A 20 -13.98 -18.91 19.84
C ALA A 20 -13.57 -18.18 18.54
N LEU A 21 -12.95 -18.89 17.59
CA LEU A 21 -12.56 -18.33 16.31
C LEU A 21 -13.79 -17.90 15.48
N VAL A 22 -14.83 -18.72 15.44
CA VAL A 22 -16.09 -18.39 14.74
C VAL A 22 -16.75 -17.15 15.36
N LEU A 23 -16.76 -17.03 16.69
CA LEU A 23 -17.29 -15.85 17.38
C LEU A 23 -16.47 -14.60 17.05
N LEU A 24 -15.14 -14.70 17.01
CA LEU A 24 -14.28 -13.59 16.61
C LEU A 24 -14.57 -13.15 15.17
N PHE A 25 -14.70 -14.07 14.21
CA PHE A 25 -15.03 -13.68 12.82
C PHE A 25 -16.44 -13.12 12.65
N ARG A 26 -17.42 -13.62 13.42
CA ARG A 26 -18.82 -13.20 13.31
C ARG A 26 -19.10 -11.86 13.99
N TYR A 27 -18.38 -11.56 15.07
CA TYR A 27 -18.55 -10.32 15.84
C TYR A 27 -17.36 -9.36 15.71
N ALA A 28 -16.34 -9.70 14.90
CA ALA A 28 -15.28 -8.75 14.58
C ALA A 28 -15.94 -7.51 13.98
N PRO A 29 -15.61 -6.31 14.50
CA PRO A 29 -16.04 -5.08 13.84
C PRO A 29 -15.52 -5.12 12.41
N ALA A 30 -16.37 -4.75 11.46
CA ALA A 30 -15.97 -4.52 10.08
C ALA A 30 -14.96 -3.37 10.10
N GLY A 31 -13.68 -3.71 10.22
CA GLY A 31 -12.61 -2.77 10.01
C GLY A 31 -12.61 -2.45 8.53
N ASP A 32 -13.19 -1.31 8.17
CA ASP A 32 -13.02 -0.76 6.83
C ASP A 32 -11.53 -0.55 6.61
N SER A 33 -10.90 -1.52 5.96
CA SER A 33 -9.58 -1.35 5.41
C SER A 33 -9.76 -0.38 4.25
N HIS A 34 -9.60 0.91 4.52
CA HIS A 34 -9.47 1.91 3.48
C HIS A 34 -8.24 1.53 2.64
N SER A 35 -8.50 0.78 1.56
CA SER A 35 -7.58 0.61 0.46
C SER A 35 -7.16 2.01 0.04
N ARG A 36 -5.91 2.38 0.33
CA ARG A 36 -5.34 3.66 -0.12
C ARG A 36 -5.21 3.74 -1.64
N TYR A 37 -5.69 2.74 -2.38
CA TYR A 37 -5.68 2.71 -3.83
C TYR A 37 -7.09 3.01 -4.39
N LEU A 38 -7.51 4.27 -4.26
CA LEU A 38 -8.53 4.81 -5.17
C LEU A 38 -7.87 5.05 -6.53
N LYS A 39 -7.97 4.07 -7.43
CA LYS A 39 -7.60 4.22 -8.85
C LYS A 39 -8.62 5.08 -9.62
N GLY A 40 -8.98 6.26 -9.09
CA GLY A 40 -9.94 7.12 -9.80
C GLY A 40 -10.74 8.07 -8.94
N ALA A 41 -10.09 8.85 -8.08
CA ALA A 41 -10.71 10.09 -7.60
C ALA A 41 -9.65 11.14 -7.30
N THR A 42 -9.11 11.72 -8.36
CA THR A 42 -8.62 13.09 -8.28
C THR A 42 -9.05 13.77 -9.56
N ALA A 43 -10.15 14.51 -9.45
CA ALA A 43 -10.38 15.70 -10.25
C ALA A 43 -9.26 16.71 -9.93
N VAL A 44 -8.05 16.42 -10.38
CA VAL A 44 -6.97 17.39 -10.48
C VAL A 44 -7.10 17.91 -11.89
N VAL A 45 -7.59 19.15 -11.98
CA VAL A 45 -7.41 20.07 -13.12
C VAL A 45 -6.21 19.61 -13.93
N ALA A 46 -6.37 19.39 -15.25
CA ALA A 46 -5.41 18.83 -16.21
C ALA A 46 -3.94 19.32 -16.07
N ALA A 47 -3.32 19.00 -14.95
CA ALA A 47 -1.98 19.31 -14.57
C ALA A 47 -1.14 18.32 -15.34
N LYS A 48 -0.31 18.84 -16.23
CA LYS A 48 0.62 17.98 -16.98
C LYS A 48 1.45 17.22 -15.94
N PRO A 49 1.59 15.90 -16.09
CA PRO A 49 2.33 15.09 -15.13
C PRO A 49 3.74 15.64 -14.96
N THR A 50 4.28 15.57 -13.75
CA THR A 50 5.69 15.88 -13.49
C THR A 50 6.54 15.03 -14.43
N ARG A 51 7.37 15.69 -15.23
CA ARG A 51 8.15 15.08 -16.30
C ARG A 51 9.63 15.43 -16.11
N ILE A 52 10.48 14.45 -16.41
CA ILE A 52 11.94 14.63 -16.46
C ILE A 52 12.36 14.27 -17.89
N ASP A 53 13.04 15.20 -18.56
CA ASP A 53 13.65 14.95 -19.85
C ASP A 53 15.16 14.88 -19.72
N VAL A 54 15.74 13.84 -20.30
CA VAL A 54 17.19 13.65 -20.37
C VAL A 54 17.63 14.00 -21.79
N ASP A 55 18.37 15.09 -21.91
CA ASP A 55 18.98 15.55 -23.15
C ASP A 55 20.42 15.02 -23.19
N ASN A 56 20.63 13.97 -23.98
CA ASN A 56 21.92 13.31 -24.08
C ASN A 56 22.94 14.11 -24.91
N GLU A 57 22.48 15.01 -25.79
CA GLU A 57 23.37 15.85 -26.60
C GLU A 57 23.85 17.06 -25.80
N ALA A 58 22.97 17.69 -25.02
CA ALA A 58 23.31 18.82 -24.17
C ALA A 58 23.89 18.39 -22.80
N HIS A 59 24.06 17.09 -22.56
CA HIS A 59 24.45 16.52 -21.25
C HIS A 59 23.65 17.11 -20.08
N ALA A 60 22.33 17.22 -20.27
CA ALA A 60 21.46 17.93 -19.35
C ALA A 60 20.18 17.17 -18.99
N ILE A 61 19.67 17.40 -17.78
CA ILE A 61 18.41 16.86 -17.29
C ILE A 61 17.48 18.02 -16.94
N ARG A 62 16.28 18.03 -17.53
CA ARG A 62 15.27 19.08 -17.35
C ARG A 62 14.11 18.57 -16.53
N PHE A 63 13.69 19.34 -15.52
CA PHE A 63 12.58 18.99 -14.64
C PHE A 63 11.38 19.89 -14.94
N TYR A 64 10.22 19.28 -15.15
CA TYR A 64 8.98 19.96 -15.45
C TYR A 64 7.90 19.65 -14.42
N ILE A 65 7.24 20.68 -13.92
CA ILE A 65 6.03 20.59 -13.09
C ILE A 65 4.93 21.37 -13.82
N ASP A 66 3.77 20.76 -14.01
CA ASP A 66 2.65 21.33 -14.77
C ASP A 66 3.04 21.77 -16.21
N GLY A 67 4.09 21.16 -16.77
CA GLY A 67 4.63 21.49 -18.08
C GLY A 67 5.54 22.73 -18.12
N LYS A 68 5.83 23.35 -16.98
CA LYS A 68 6.83 24.42 -16.85
C LYS A 68 8.16 23.84 -16.40
N GLN A 69 9.26 24.20 -17.06
CA GLN A 69 10.60 23.84 -16.59
C GLN A 69 10.87 24.58 -15.28
N VAL A 70 11.18 23.84 -14.22
CA VAL A 70 11.43 24.38 -12.86
C VAL A 70 12.87 24.20 -12.41
N ALA A 71 13.62 23.32 -13.08
CA ALA A 71 15.04 23.14 -12.85
C ALA A 71 15.71 22.53 -14.09
N LEU A 72 17.01 22.77 -14.20
CA LEU A 72 17.95 22.21 -15.15
C LEU A 72 19.15 21.69 -14.36
N LEU A 73 19.57 20.46 -14.61
CA LEU A 73 20.84 19.92 -14.15
C LEU A 73 21.74 19.74 -15.37
N ASP A 74 22.87 20.43 -15.39
CA ASP A 74 23.91 20.29 -16.41
C ASP A 74 25.28 20.04 -15.75
N GLU A 75 26.35 20.01 -16.53
CA GLU A 75 27.72 19.79 -16.04
C GLU A 75 28.17 20.82 -14.98
N SER A 76 27.55 22.01 -14.96
CA SER A 76 27.83 23.04 -13.98
C SER A 76 26.96 22.94 -12.72
N GLY A 77 26.03 21.99 -12.67
CA GLY A 77 25.18 21.68 -11.51
C GLY A 77 23.72 22.07 -11.72
N PHE A 78 22.99 22.19 -10.61
CA PHE A 78 21.57 22.56 -10.62
C PHE A 78 21.37 24.07 -10.86
N ARG A 79 20.51 24.38 -11.81
CA ARG A 79 20.05 25.73 -12.17
C ARG A 79 18.52 25.76 -12.08
N GLN A 80 17.97 26.86 -11.57
CA GLN A 80 16.53 27.07 -11.39
C GLN A 80 15.92 27.85 -12.56
#